data_AF-A0A6J4E4Q4-F1
#
_entry.id   AF-A0A6J4E4Q4-F1
#
_cell.length_a   1.000
_cell.length_b   1.000
_cell.length_c   1.000
_cell.angle_alpha   90.00
_cell.angle_beta   90.00
_cell.angle_gamma   90.00
#
_symmetry.space_group_name_H-M   'P 1'
#
loop_
_entity.id
_entity.type
_entity.pdbx_description
1 polymer ?
#
loop_
_entity_poly.entity_id
_entity_poly.type
_entity_poly.pdbx_seq_one_letter_code
_entity_poly.pdbx_strand_id
1 'polypeptide(L)' 'MSLVSLTISEKVAQYLASLAKATGRSEDSLAEEALWQYLHREVWQLAETERALKEADAGDFANDEEVQAVLEKWSGNAY' A
#
# COMPACT_ATOMS: atom_id res chain seq x y z
N MET A 1 -16.83 -14.80 11.04
CA MET A 1 -16.29 -13.80 11.99
C MET A 1 -15.05 -14.41 12.61
N SER A 2 -13.90 -13.78 12.45
CA SER A 2 -12.63 -14.26 13.02
C SER A 2 -12.26 -13.34 14.17
N LEU A 3 -11.88 -13.90 15.32
CA LEU A 3 -11.46 -13.13 16.48
C LEU A 3 -9.93 -13.06 16.51
N VAL A 4 -9.39 -11.87 16.64
CA VAL A 4 -7.95 -11.63 16.80
C VAL A 4 -7.75 -10.82 18.07
N SER A 5 -6.85 -11.29 18.96
CA SER A 5 -6.40 -10.53 20.12
C SER A 5 -5.05 -9.90 19.79
N LEU A 6 -4.96 -8.58 19.94
CA LEU A 6 -3.76 -7.80 19.62
C LEU A 6 -3.27 -7.07 20.87
N THR A 7 -1.96 -7.07 21.08
CA THR A 7 -1.33 -6.21 22.08
C THR A 7 -0.88 -4.93 21.40
N ILE A 8 -1.48 -3.81 21.79
CA ILE A 8 -1.14 -2.47 21.30
C ILE A 8 -0.67 -1.60 22.46
N SER A 9 0.11 -0.56 22.16
CA SER A 9 0.52 0.40 23.19
C SER A 9 -0.68 1.18 23.73
N GLU A 10 -0.60 1.57 25.00
CA GLU A 10 -1.60 2.42 25.67
C GLU A 10 -1.94 3.68 24.84
N LYS A 11 -0.91 4.31 24.27
CA LYS A 11 -1.06 5.48 23.41
C LYS A 11 -1.97 5.19 22.21
N VAL A 12 -1.77 4.06 21.53
CA VAL A 12 -2.58 3.66 20.36
C VAL A 12 -4.03 3.38 20.77
N ALA A 13 -4.24 2.68 21.89
CA ALA A 13 -5.58 2.43 22.41
C ALA A 13 -6.35 3.74 22.69
N GLN A 14 -5.68 4.73 23.31
CA GLN A 14 -6.29 6.04 23.58
C GLN A 14 -6.64 6.83 22.32
N TYR A 15 -5.78 6.80 21.29
CA TYR A 15 -6.10 7.44 20.02
C TYR A 15 -7.26 6.74 19.30
N LEU A 16 -7.29 5.41 19.30
CA LEU A 16 -8.37 4.64 18.69
C LEU A 16 -9.72 4.94 19.35
N ALA A 17 -9.78 4.92 20.68
CA ALA A 17 -10.97 5.25 21.45
C ALA A 17 -11.44 6.70 21.21
N SER A 18 -10.49 7.66 21.14
CA SER A 18 -10.80 9.06 20.85
C SER A 18 -11.37 9.25 19.46
N LEU A 19 -10.79 8.57 18.46
CA LEU A 19 -11.25 8.61 17.07
C LEU A 19 -12.64 7.98 16.94
N ALA A 20 -12.84 6.80 17.52
CA ALA A 20 -14.12 6.11 17.59
C ALA A 20 -15.23 7.03 18.13
N LYS A 21 -14.96 7.72 19.25
CA LYS A 21 -15.87 8.69 19.84
C LYS A 21 -16.16 9.89 18.93
N ALA A 22 -15.14 10.44 18.26
CA ALA A 22 -15.29 11.60 17.38
C ALA A 22 -16.07 11.27 16.10
N THR A 23 -15.92 10.05 15.57
CA THR A 23 -16.59 9.63 14.33
C THR A 23 -17.89 8.87 14.56
N GLY A 24 -18.22 8.52 15.81
CA GLY A 24 -19.38 7.68 16.13
C GLY A 24 -19.26 6.23 15.63
N ARG A 25 -18.04 5.74 15.43
CA ARG A 25 -17.76 4.39 14.91
C ARG A 25 -17.26 3.48 16.03
N SER A 26 -17.32 2.16 15.84
CA SER A 26 -16.71 1.21 16.78
C SER A 26 -15.19 1.16 16.62
N GLU A 27 -14.48 0.91 17.72
CA GLU A 27 -13.04 0.71 17.73
C GLU A 27 -12.64 -0.48 16.84
N ASP A 28 -13.38 -1.59 16.91
CA ASP A 28 -13.15 -2.77 16.08
C ASP A 28 -13.21 -2.47 14.58
N SER A 29 -14.19 -1.67 14.13
CA SER A 29 -14.32 -1.29 12.72
C SER A 29 -13.16 -0.40 12.26
N LEU A 30 -12.71 0.52 13.12
CA LEU A 30 -11.56 1.38 12.82
C LEU A 30 -10.25 0.59 12.83
N ALA A 31 -10.10 -0.38 13.73
CA ALA A 31 -8.93 -1.25 13.79
C ALA A 31 -8.86 -2.17 12.56
N GLU A 32 -9.98 -2.77 12.15
CA GLU A 32 -10.06 -3.58 10.92
C GLU A 32 -9.69 -2.74 9.69
N GLU A 33 -10.26 -1.54 9.56
CA GLU A 33 -9.95 -0.65 8.45
C GLU A 33 -8.47 -0.26 8.42
N ALA A 34 -7.90 0.13 9.56
CA ALA A 34 -6.49 0.49 9.65
C ALA A 34 -5.56 -0.68 9.27
N LEU A 35 -5.87 -1.89 9.74
CA LEU A 35 -5.13 -3.11 9.38
C LEU A 35 -5.27 -3.42 7.89
N TRP A 36 -6.48 -3.29 7.32
CA TRP A 36 -6.71 -3.50 5.90
C TRP A 36 -5.89 -2.53 5.05
N GLN A 37 -5.91 -1.24 5.38
CA GLN A 37 -5.14 -0.22 4.66
C GLN A 37 -3.63 -0.47 4.75
N TYR A 38 -3.14 -0.90 5.92
CA TYR A 38 -1.75 -1.31 6.09
C TYR A 38 -1.42 -2.51 5.20
N LEU A 39 -2.16 -3.62 5.33
CA LEU A 39 -1.91 -4.84 4.58
C LEU A 39 -2.03 -4.62 3.07
N HIS A 40 -3.04 -3.89 2.61
CA HIS A 40 -3.24 -3.60 1.20
C HIS A 40 -2.03 -2.88 0.58
N ARG A 41 -1.49 -1.88 1.28
CA ARG A 41 -0.30 -1.15 0.83
C ARG A 41 0.94 -2.06 0.78
N GLU A 42 1.21 -2.81 1.85
CA GLU A 42 2.41 -3.63 1.95
C GLU A 42 2.36 -4.84 1.00
N VAL A 43 1.20 -5.50 0.89
CA VAL A 43 1.02 -6.68 0.03
C VAL A 43 1.11 -6.29 -1.44
N TRP A 44 0.54 -5.16 -1.85
CA TRP A 44 0.67 -4.69 -3.23
C TRP A 44 2.14 -4.40 -3.59
N GLN A 45 2.88 -3.73 -2.71
CA GLN A 45 4.30 -3.44 -2.95
C GLN A 45 5.14 -4.72 -3.05
N LEU A 46 4.87 -5.69 -2.17
CA LEU A 46 5.60 -6.95 -2.18
C LEU A 46 5.31 -7.76 -3.45
N ALA A 47 4.03 -7.86 -3.84
CA ALA A 47 3.63 -8.56 -5.05
C ALA A 47 4.22 -7.93 -6.31
N GLU A 48 4.25 -6.60 -6.38
CA GLU A 48 4.83 -5.87 -7.51
C GLU A 48 6.35 -6.04 -7.58
N THR A 49 7.03 -6.05 -6.44
CA THR A 49 8.48 -6.33 -6.38
C THR A 49 8.78 -7.75 -6.86
N GLU A 50 8.01 -8.74 -6.40
CA GLU A 50 8.16 -10.13 -6.85
C GLU A 50 7.88 -10.30 -8.35
N ARG A 51 6.90 -9.56 -8.88
CA ARG A 51 6.59 -9.55 -10.32
C ARG A 51 7.74 -8.96 -11.13
N ALA A 52 8.22 -7.78 -10.74
CA ALA A 52 9.33 -7.10 -11.40
C ALA A 52 10.62 -7.94 -11.38
N LEU A 53 10.88 -8.67 -10.29
CA LEU A 53 12.01 -9.61 -10.21
C LEU A 53 11.85 -10.76 -11.22
N LYS A 54 10.66 -11.35 -11.34
CA LYS A 54 10.41 -12.41 -12.33
C LYS A 54 10.56 -11.93 -13.77
N GLU A 55 10.11 -10.72 -14.07
CA GLU A 55 10.25 -10.09 -15.40
C GLU A 55 11.73 -9.84 -15.72
N ALA A 56 12.48 -9.31 -14.76
CA ALA A 56 13.92 -9.10 -14.88
C ALA A 56 14.69 -10.43 -15.08
N ASP A 57 14.36 -11.47 -14.30
CA ASP A 57 14.95 -12.81 -14.45
C ASP A 57 14.61 -13.45 -15.79
N ALA A 58 13.45 -13.13 -16.37
CA ALA A 58 13.04 -13.55 -17.70
C ALA A 58 13.68 -12.70 -18.83
N GLY A 59 14.41 -11.64 -18.50
CA GLY A 59 14.99 -10.71 -19.46
C GLY A 59 13.96 -9.80 -20.14
N ASP A 60 12.77 -9.67 -19.57
CA ASP A 60 11.66 -8.85 -20.08
C ASP A 60 11.89 -7.38 -19.72
N PHE A 61 12.92 -6.81 -20.33
CA PHE A 61 13.24 -5.39 -20.23
C PHE A 61 12.79 -4.66 -21.49
N ALA A 62 12.35 -3.41 -21.31
CA ALA A 62 12.07 -2.53 -22.44
C ALA A 62 13.32 -2.39 -23.32
N ASN A 63 13.12 -2.43 -24.63
CA ASN A 63 14.18 -2.17 -25.60
C ASN A 63 14.42 -0.65 -25.77
N ASP A 64 15.53 -0.31 -26.42
CA ASP A 64 15.96 1.09 -26.57
C ASP A 64 14.90 1.98 -27.26
N GLU A 65 14.14 1.42 -28.21
CA GLU A 65 13.09 2.13 -28.95
C GLU A 65 11.88 2.43 -28.06
N GLU A 66 11.49 1.49 -27.20
CA GLU A 66 10.43 1.67 -26.21
C GLU A 66 10.81 2.71 -25.15
N VAL A 67 12.06 2.67 -24.68
CA VAL A 67 12.60 3.66 -23.74
C VAL A 67 12.59 5.05 -24.37
N GLN A 68 13.03 5.18 -25.62
CA GLN A 68 13.03 6.45 -26.33
C GLN A 68 11.62 7.01 -26.52
N ALA A 69 10.64 6.18 -26.88
CA ALA A 69 9.25 6.60 -27.03
C ALA A 69 8.63 7.14 -25.73
N VAL A 70 8.97 6.53 -24.58
CA VAL A 70 8.53 7.05 -23.26
C VAL A 70 9.21 8.38 -22.96
N LEU A 71 10.52 8.51 -23.17
CA LEU A 71 11.25 9.75 -22.94
C LEU A 71 10.66 10.90 -23.75
N GLU A 72 10.42 10.69 -25.04
CA GLU A 72 9.83 11.69 -25.95
C GLU A 72 8.43 12.13 -25.51
N LYS A 73 7.61 11.19 -25.02
CA LYS A 73 6.25 11.45 -24.51
C LYS A 73 6.25 12.40 -23.31
N TRP A 74 7.25 12.34 -22.44
CA TRP A 74 7.30 13.13 -21.20
C TRP A 74 8.23 14.35 -21.29
N SER A 75 9.19 14.39 -22.21
CA SER A 75 10.03 15.56 -22.46
C SER A 75 9.30 16.73 -23.12
N GLY A 76 8.14 16.48 -23.74
CA GLY A 76 7.32 17.53 -24.37
C GLY A 76 6.48 18.38 -23.40
N ASN A 77 6.32 17.96 -22.14
CA ASN A 77 5.53 18.65 -21.10
C ASN A 77 6.39 19.22 -19.95
N ALA A 78 7.72 19.26 -20.12
CA ALA A 78 8.64 19.90 -19.17
C ALA A 78 8.78 21.40 -19.48
N TYR A 79 7.69 22.16 -19.40
CA TYR A 79 7.67 23.64 -19.42
C TYR A 79 6.56 24.17 -18.52
#